data_AF-A0A1D6NW37-F1
#
_entry.id   AF-A0A1D6NW37-F1
#
_cell.length_a   1.000
_cell.length_b   1.000
_cell.length_c   1.000
_cell.angle_alpha   90.00
_cell.angle_beta   90.00
_cell.angle_gamma   90.00
#
_symmetry.space_group_name_H-M   'P 1'
#
loop_
_entity.id
_entity.type
_entity.pdbx_description
1 polymer ?
#
loop_
_entity_poly.entity_id
_entity_poly.type
_entity_poly.pdbx_seq_one_letter_code
_entity_poly.pdbx_strand_id
1 'polypeptide(L)'
;MAASSSPRAAGLRGPSLTVLLFLVAAMVSVPPAAAEIRETAIRADPRSIIPLDEFGFSHSGVLELNVSGIAFDPQASAELDLSQLGFFLSTLDAWVHVLRQLQDLDVTCALQSELVKLAFSFDRLRPPSNPAGVEVARSSSFSTAFRVSEPGQYTLVFANCLGGGLKVDMDVRSAMYNVDPATGERQYLSAGASALPSFYFLFCLAYAGLAAAWVSILLRKRAAVFRIHYFMLAVLVLKALNLLAEAEDKSCIERTGTTHGWDVLFYIFSFLKGISLFTLIVLIGTGWSFLKPYLADREKKVLMAVIPLQVVANIAQVVIDESGPYARDWVTWKQIFLLVDVICCCAVLFPIVWSIKNLREAARSDGKAAVNLMKLTLFRQYYAL
;
A
#
# COMPACT_ATOMS: atom_id res chain seq x y z
N MET A 1 46.71 -13.18 -50.27
CA MET A 1 46.69 -13.73 -48.89
C MET A 1 46.61 -12.55 -47.92
N ALA A 2 45.81 -12.67 -46.87
CA ALA A 2 45.49 -11.69 -45.82
C ALA A 2 44.43 -10.62 -46.16
N ALA A 3 43.16 -10.97 -45.94
CA ALA A 3 42.06 -10.04 -45.76
C ALA A 3 41.92 -9.67 -44.27
N SER A 4 41.66 -8.40 -44.01
CA SER A 4 41.49 -7.79 -42.68
C SER A 4 40.23 -8.29 -41.96
N SER A 5 40.36 -8.69 -40.69
CA SER A 5 39.23 -8.96 -39.80
C SER A 5 39.03 -7.81 -38.81
N SER A 6 37.89 -7.12 -38.93
CA SER A 6 37.37 -6.14 -37.97
C SER A 6 36.69 -6.86 -36.79
N PRO A 7 36.83 -6.40 -35.53
CA PRO A 7 36.13 -7.00 -34.41
C PRO A 7 34.66 -6.53 -34.40
N ARG A 8 33.72 -7.49 -34.37
CA ARG A 8 32.28 -7.24 -34.24
C ARG A 8 31.96 -6.69 -32.84
N ALA A 9 31.32 -5.53 -32.79
CA ALA A 9 30.74 -4.96 -31.59
C ALA A 9 29.62 -5.88 -31.05
N ALA A 10 29.79 -6.40 -29.84
CA ALA A 10 28.74 -7.10 -29.12
C ALA A 10 27.68 -6.09 -28.65
N GLY A 11 26.57 -6.00 -29.37
CA GLY A 11 25.41 -5.21 -28.97
C GLY A 11 24.81 -5.75 -27.67
N LEU A 12 24.71 -4.89 -26.66
CA LEU A 12 23.88 -5.12 -25.48
C LEU A 12 22.43 -5.33 -25.96
N ARG A 13 21.93 -6.57 -25.91
CA ARG A 13 20.49 -6.84 -26.04
C ARG A 13 19.80 -6.21 -24.82
N GLY A 14 19.00 -5.17 -25.06
CA GLY A 14 18.06 -4.65 -24.07
C GLY A 14 17.07 -5.73 -23.63
N PRO A 15 16.33 -5.53 -22.53
CA PRO A 15 15.30 -6.47 -22.10
C PRO A 15 14.34 -6.74 -23.27
N SER A 16 14.08 -8.03 -23.54
CA SER A 16 13.26 -8.46 -24.66
C SER A 16 11.87 -7.84 -24.55
N LEU A 17 11.32 -7.33 -25.66
CA LEU A 17 9.98 -6.75 -25.75
C LEU A 17 8.90 -7.66 -25.11
N THR A 18 9.12 -8.98 -25.15
CA THR A 18 8.29 -9.99 -24.48
C THR A 18 8.27 -9.89 -22.96
N VAL A 19 9.38 -9.51 -22.30
CA VAL A 19 9.44 -9.30 -20.85
C VAL A 19 8.67 -8.04 -20.46
N LEU A 20 8.78 -6.98 -21.26
CA LEU A 20 8.03 -5.74 -21.04
C LEU A 20 6.52 -5.97 -21.21
N LEU A 21 6.12 -6.71 -22.25
CA LEU A 21 4.73 -7.10 -22.48
C LEU A 21 4.17 -8.00 -21.36
N PHE A 22 4.97 -8.94 -20.84
CA PHE A 22 4.57 -9.77 -19.70
C PHE A 22 4.39 -8.96 -18.42
N LEU A 23 5.28 -7.99 -18.16
CA LEU A 23 5.15 -7.09 -17.01
C LEU A 23 3.91 -6.19 -17.14
N VAL A 24 3.65 -5.64 -18.33
CA VAL A 24 2.44 -4.84 -18.57
C VAL A 24 1.17 -5.69 -18.42
N ALA A 25 1.17 -6.92 -18.95
CA ALA A 25 0.04 -7.84 -18.78
C ALA A 25 -0.20 -8.22 -17.31
N ALA A 26 0.86 -8.44 -16.53
CA ALA A 26 0.77 -8.73 -15.09
C ALA A 26 0.22 -7.54 -14.28
N MET A 27 0.51 -6.29 -14.70
CA MET A 27 -0.02 -5.08 -14.07
C MET A 27 -1.50 -4.84 -14.37
N VAL A 28 -1.98 -5.27 -15.55
CA VAL A 28 -3.41 -5.17 -15.93
C VAL A 28 -4.26 -6.24 -15.23
N SER A 29 -3.66 -7.33 -14.76
CA SER A 29 -4.34 -8.38 -13.99
C SER A 29 -4.49 -8.07 -12.48
N VAL A 30 -4.04 -6.91 -12.02
CA VAL A 30 -4.27 -6.48 -10.63
C VAL A 30 -5.75 -6.05 -10.53
N PRO A 31 -6.52 -6.59 -9.55
CA PRO A 31 -7.91 -6.18 -9.36
C PRO A 31 -8.01 -4.67 -9.09
N PRO A 32 -9.13 -4.02 -9.45
CA PRO A 32 -9.31 -2.58 -9.26
C PRO A 32 -9.13 -2.19 -7.79
N ALA A 33 -8.56 -0.99 -7.57
CA ALA A 33 -8.21 -0.49 -6.25
C ALA A 33 -9.42 -0.42 -5.31
N ALA A 34 -9.16 -0.55 -4.00
CA ALA A 34 -10.18 -0.54 -2.96
C ALA A 34 -10.94 0.81 -2.92
N ALA A 35 -12.26 0.75 -3.14
CA ALA A 35 -13.17 1.83 -2.79
C ALA A 35 -13.29 1.92 -1.25
N GLU A 36 -13.50 3.12 -0.70
CA GLU A 36 -13.79 3.27 0.73
C GLU A 36 -15.20 2.75 1.06
N ILE A 37 -16.11 2.79 0.08
CA ILE A 37 -17.34 2.01 0.15
C ILE A 37 -16.98 0.55 -0.11
N ARG A 38 -17.03 -0.28 0.94
CA ARG A 38 -16.59 -1.67 0.88
C ARG A 38 -17.79 -2.61 0.74
N GLU A 39 -17.65 -3.56 -0.17
CA GLU A 39 -18.57 -4.69 -0.32
C GLU A 39 -17.84 -5.93 0.15
N THR A 40 -18.34 -6.54 1.22
CA THR A 40 -17.77 -7.73 1.85
C THR A 40 -18.80 -8.84 1.83
N ALA A 41 -18.45 -9.97 1.22
CA ALA A 41 -19.29 -11.16 1.23
C ALA A 41 -18.78 -12.11 2.32
N ILE A 42 -19.61 -12.34 3.33
CA ILE A 42 -19.34 -13.33 4.39
C ILE A 42 -20.03 -14.61 3.96
N ARG A 43 -19.27 -15.63 3.57
CA ARG A 43 -19.79 -16.91 3.10
C ARG A 43 -19.43 -18.01 4.08
N ALA A 44 -20.43 -18.53 4.78
CA ALA A 44 -20.31 -19.69 5.67
C ALA A 44 -19.12 -19.61 6.66
N ASP A 45 -18.83 -18.40 7.15
CA ASP A 45 -17.64 -18.14 7.97
C ASP A 45 -17.91 -18.60 9.42
N PRO A 46 -17.08 -19.51 9.97
CA PRO A 46 -17.25 -20.02 11.33
C PRO A 46 -16.67 -19.10 12.41
N ARG A 47 -15.99 -18.00 12.05
CA ARG A 47 -15.38 -17.09 13.02
C ARG A 47 -16.45 -16.39 13.85
N SER A 48 -16.25 -16.37 15.17
CA SER A 48 -17.12 -15.64 16.10
C SER A 48 -16.96 -14.13 15.98
N ILE A 49 -15.83 -13.65 15.46
CA ILE A 49 -15.53 -12.23 15.30
C ILE A 49 -14.89 -12.02 13.93
N ILE A 50 -15.48 -11.13 13.14
CA ILE A 50 -15.03 -10.79 11.80
C ILE A 50 -14.85 -9.27 11.72
N PRO A 51 -13.62 -8.76 11.79
CA PRO A 51 -13.36 -7.35 11.49
C PRO A 51 -13.51 -7.12 9.98
N LEU A 52 -14.17 -6.02 9.61
CA LEU A 52 -14.50 -5.69 8.24
C LEU A 52 -13.62 -4.54 7.75
N ASP A 53 -13.82 -3.37 8.36
CA ASP A 53 -13.27 -2.11 7.87
C ASP A 53 -12.80 -1.23 9.01
N GLU A 54 -11.82 -0.37 8.73
CA GLU A 54 -11.27 0.60 9.67
C GLU A 54 -11.51 2.01 9.16
N PHE A 55 -11.95 2.92 10.02
CA PHE A 55 -12.16 4.31 9.65
C PHE A 55 -11.88 5.27 10.80
N GLY A 56 -11.27 6.41 10.47
CA GLY A 56 -11.05 7.52 11.40
C GLY A 56 -12.23 8.49 11.37
N PHE A 57 -13.12 8.39 12.35
CA PHE A 57 -14.23 9.31 12.51
C PHE A 57 -13.79 10.64 13.14
N SER A 58 -14.42 11.71 12.67
CA SER A 58 -14.43 13.03 13.29
C SER A 58 -15.67 13.19 14.18
N HIS A 59 -15.97 14.40 14.65
CA HIS A 59 -17.19 14.68 15.41
C HIS A 59 -18.49 14.51 14.60
N SER A 60 -18.40 14.46 13.28
CA SER A 60 -19.51 14.35 12.33
C SER A 60 -19.43 13.06 11.52
N GLY A 61 -19.07 11.94 12.17
CA GLY A 61 -18.94 10.63 11.55
C GLY A 61 -20.28 9.95 11.29
N VAL A 62 -20.38 9.22 10.17
CA VAL A 62 -21.53 8.40 9.81
C VAL A 62 -21.05 7.06 9.28
N LEU A 63 -21.63 5.98 9.80
CA LEU A 63 -21.55 4.63 9.28
C LEU A 63 -22.89 4.28 8.63
N GLU A 64 -22.89 4.00 7.34
CA GLU A 64 -24.03 3.41 6.62
C GLU A 64 -23.77 1.90 6.44
N LEU A 65 -24.69 1.07 6.94
CA LEU A 65 -24.67 -0.38 6.78
C LEU A 65 -25.87 -0.81 5.96
N ASN A 66 -25.60 -1.56 4.90
CA ASN A 66 -26.61 -2.25 4.11
C ASN A 66 -26.23 -3.71 4.01
N VAL A 67 -27.03 -4.59 4.60
CA VAL A 67 -26.77 -6.03 4.62
C VAL A 67 -27.92 -6.75 3.94
N SER A 68 -27.60 -7.67 3.05
CA SER A 68 -28.57 -8.45 2.29
C SER A 68 -28.19 -9.92 2.23
N GLY A 69 -29.17 -10.76 1.88
CA GLY A 69 -28.93 -12.20 1.71
C GLY A 69 -28.62 -12.95 3.01
N ILE A 70 -29.09 -12.44 4.16
CA ILE A 70 -28.79 -13.05 5.47
C ILE A 70 -29.40 -14.45 5.54
N ALA A 71 -28.53 -15.46 5.60
CA ALA A 71 -28.86 -16.86 5.75
C ALA A 71 -28.01 -17.52 6.85
N PHE A 72 -28.54 -18.59 7.43
CA PHE A 72 -27.93 -19.31 8.55
C PHE A 72 -27.82 -20.79 8.20
N ASP A 73 -26.69 -21.41 8.51
CA ASP A 73 -26.44 -22.84 8.39
C ASP A 73 -25.93 -23.41 9.73
N PRO A 74 -26.70 -24.28 10.42
CA PRO A 74 -28.04 -24.79 10.06
C PRO A 74 -29.12 -23.69 10.14
N GLN A 75 -30.27 -23.91 9.48
CA GLN A 75 -31.35 -22.92 9.46
C GLN A 75 -31.74 -22.48 10.88
N ALA A 76 -31.79 -21.16 11.07
CA ALA A 76 -32.09 -20.56 12.36
C ALA A 76 -33.49 -21.00 12.86
N SER A 77 -33.51 -21.84 13.90
CA SER A 77 -34.74 -22.21 14.62
C SER A 77 -35.37 -20.98 15.29
N ALA A 78 -36.66 -21.08 15.64
CA ALA A 78 -37.37 -20.00 16.34
C ALA A 78 -36.72 -19.62 17.68
N GLU A 79 -35.96 -20.54 18.28
CA GLU A 79 -35.30 -20.40 19.59
C GLU A 79 -33.91 -19.74 19.52
N LEU A 80 -33.36 -19.48 18.32
CA LEU A 80 -32.05 -18.82 18.22
C LEU A 80 -32.10 -17.41 18.83
N ASP A 81 -31.20 -17.11 19.76
CA ASP A 81 -31.07 -15.78 20.34
C ASP A 81 -30.30 -14.84 19.39
N LEU A 82 -31.04 -14.19 18.50
CA LEU A 82 -30.47 -13.26 17.52
C LEU A 82 -29.85 -11.99 18.14
N SER A 83 -30.07 -11.73 19.43
CA SER A 83 -29.42 -10.60 20.12
C SER A 83 -27.89 -10.77 20.21
N GLN A 84 -27.41 -12.02 20.11
CA GLN A 84 -26.00 -12.42 20.13
C GLN A 84 -25.30 -12.31 18.77
N LEU A 85 -26.00 -11.79 17.76
CA LEU A 85 -25.51 -11.54 16.41
C LEU A 85 -25.66 -10.06 16.07
N GLY A 86 -24.61 -9.46 15.52
CA GLY A 86 -24.69 -8.05 15.17
C GLY A 86 -23.39 -7.41 14.75
N PHE A 87 -23.49 -6.12 14.44
CA PHE A 87 -22.39 -5.26 14.05
C PHE A 87 -22.14 -4.22 15.14
N PHE A 88 -20.88 -3.97 15.43
CA PHE A 88 -20.46 -2.93 16.37
C PHE A 88 -19.20 -2.22 15.88
N LEU A 89 -18.99 -1.02 16.41
CA LEU A 89 -17.76 -0.25 16.25
C LEU A 89 -16.95 -0.34 17.54
N SER A 90 -15.65 -0.58 17.40
CA SER A 90 -14.71 -0.57 18.53
C SER A 90 -13.43 0.17 18.16
N THR A 91 -12.87 0.93 19.11
CA THR A 91 -11.49 1.40 18.99
C THR A 91 -10.53 0.25 19.31
N LEU A 92 -9.27 0.37 18.90
CA LEU A 92 -8.24 -0.61 19.21
C LEU A 92 -8.07 -0.80 20.74
N ASP A 93 -8.04 0.31 21.49
CA ASP A 93 -7.88 0.28 22.95
C ASP A 93 -9.08 -0.42 23.62
N ALA A 94 -10.31 -0.06 23.24
CA ALA A 94 -11.52 -0.70 23.74
C ALA A 94 -11.54 -2.19 23.40
N TRP A 95 -11.10 -2.56 22.20
CA TRP A 95 -11.09 -3.95 21.74
C TRP A 95 -10.21 -4.86 22.59
N VAL A 96 -9.03 -4.37 23.01
CA VAL A 96 -8.15 -5.10 23.93
C VAL A 96 -8.83 -5.37 25.27
N HIS A 97 -9.62 -4.42 25.77
CA HIS A 97 -10.39 -4.60 27.00
C HIS A 97 -11.56 -5.57 26.83
N VAL A 98 -12.29 -5.50 25.72
CA VAL A 98 -13.39 -6.43 25.40
C VAL A 98 -12.87 -7.87 25.29
N LEU A 99 -11.72 -8.08 24.65
CA LEU A 99 -11.06 -9.38 24.58
C LEU A 99 -10.73 -9.94 25.97
N ARG A 100 -10.28 -9.08 26.90
CA ARG A 100 -10.06 -9.50 28.30
C ARG A 100 -11.36 -9.89 28.99
N GLN A 101 -12.42 -9.08 28.86
CA GLN A 101 -13.72 -9.40 29.45
C GLN A 101 -14.29 -10.74 28.94
N LEU A 102 -14.09 -11.05 27.66
CA LEU A 102 -14.46 -12.34 27.07
C LEU A 102 -13.60 -13.49 27.62
N GLN A 103 -12.30 -13.26 27.80
CA GLN A 103 -11.37 -14.26 28.32
C GLN A 103 -11.62 -14.57 29.81
N ASP A 104 -11.94 -13.53 30.59
CA ASP A 104 -12.25 -13.62 32.01
C ASP A 104 -13.70 -14.09 32.27
N LEU A 105 -14.49 -14.31 31.21
CA LEU A 105 -15.90 -14.72 31.23
C LEU A 105 -16.84 -13.71 31.91
N ASP A 106 -16.44 -12.44 31.98
CA ASP A 106 -17.26 -11.33 32.48
C ASP A 106 -18.45 -11.05 31.55
N VAL A 107 -18.25 -11.22 30.24
CA VAL A 107 -19.28 -11.12 29.21
C VAL A 107 -19.24 -12.34 28.31
N THR A 108 -20.41 -12.81 27.85
CA THR A 108 -20.49 -13.96 26.95
C THR A 108 -20.44 -13.56 25.48
N CYS A 109 -20.76 -12.30 25.18
CA CYS A 109 -20.74 -11.76 23.83
C CYS A 109 -20.13 -10.36 23.79
N ALA A 110 -19.32 -10.08 22.76
CA ALA A 110 -18.73 -8.77 22.55
C ALA A 110 -19.77 -7.65 22.48
N LEU A 111 -20.98 -7.95 21.95
CA LEU A 111 -22.09 -7.01 21.82
C LEU A 111 -22.67 -6.53 23.16
N GLN A 112 -22.38 -7.23 24.26
CA GLN A 112 -22.85 -6.88 25.61
C GLN A 112 -21.93 -5.90 26.34
N SER A 113 -20.70 -5.72 25.86
CA SER A 113 -19.75 -4.82 26.50
C SER A 113 -20.16 -3.35 26.31
N GLU A 114 -20.16 -2.57 27.38
CA GLU A 114 -20.42 -1.12 27.30
C GLU A 114 -19.30 -0.35 26.59
N LEU A 115 -18.15 -0.99 26.35
CA LEU A 115 -17.00 -0.38 25.68
C LEU A 115 -17.16 -0.33 24.16
N VAL A 116 -18.11 -1.08 23.60
CA VAL A 116 -18.38 -1.10 22.15
C VAL A 116 -19.60 -0.29 21.79
N LYS A 117 -19.60 0.28 20.58
CA LYS A 117 -20.75 0.99 20.03
C LYS A 117 -21.55 0.06 19.15
N LEU A 118 -22.66 -0.47 19.68
CA LEU A 118 -23.56 -1.34 18.93
C LEU A 118 -24.19 -0.60 17.75
N ALA A 119 -23.84 -1.01 16.53
CA ALA A 119 -24.37 -0.41 15.30
C ALA A 119 -25.70 -1.06 14.89
N PHE A 120 -25.80 -2.39 14.96
CA PHE A 120 -27.03 -3.14 14.68
C PHE A 120 -27.02 -4.52 15.35
N SER A 121 -28.17 -4.95 15.88
CA SER A 121 -28.37 -6.32 16.41
C SER A 121 -29.48 -7.02 15.63
N PHE A 122 -29.32 -8.34 15.43
CA PHE A 122 -30.18 -9.12 14.54
C PHE A 122 -31.54 -9.47 15.15
N ASP A 123 -31.73 -9.24 16.44
CA ASP A 123 -33.05 -9.31 17.11
C ASP A 123 -34.08 -8.40 16.42
N ARG A 124 -33.63 -7.24 15.90
CA ARG A 124 -34.44 -6.28 15.14
C ARG A 124 -34.91 -6.77 13.76
N LEU A 125 -34.41 -7.91 13.29
CA LEU A 125 -34.90 -8.53 12.04
C LEU A 125 -36.22 -9.27 12.22
N ARG A 126 -36.63 -9.53 13.47
CA ARG A 126 -37.93 -10.14 13.77
C ARG A 126 -39.04 -9.11 13.55
N PRO A 127 -40.10 -9.46 12.81
CA PRO A 127 -41.27 -8.61 12.68
C PRO A 127 -41.97 -8.45 14.05
N PRO A 128 -42.60 -7.29 14.31
CA PRO A 128 -43.39 -7.10 15.53
C PRO A 128 -44.53 -8.12 15.59
N SER A 129 -44.91 -8.54 16.80
CA SER A 129 -45.99 -9.48 17.02
C SER A 129 -47.29 -8.94 16.41
N ASN A 130 -47.86 -9.66 15.44
CA ASN A 130 -49.15 -9.29 14.90
C ASN A 130 -50.28 -9.85 15.79
N PRO A 131 -51.40 -9.12 15.95
CA PRO A 131 -52.56 -9.60 16.71
C PRO A 131 -53.31 -10.78 16.06
N ALA A 132 -52.93 -11.16 14.83
CA ALA A 132 -53.55 -12.24 14.06
C ALA A 132 -52.86 -13.61 14.24
N GLY A 133 -51.77 -13.71 15.01
CA GLY A 133 -51.01 -14.95 15.23
C GLY A 133 -50.35 -15.52 13.96
N VAL A 134 -50.26 -14.75 12.87
CA VAL A 134 -49.66 -15.22 11.61
C VAL A 134 -48.14 -15.08 11.71
N GLU A 135 -47.40 -16.17 11.53
CA GLU A 135 -45.93 -16.12 11.46
C GLU A 135 -45.49 -15.34 10.22
N VAL A 136 -44.90 -14.17 10.45
CA VAL A 136 -44.27 -13.37 9.40
C VAL A 136 -42.81 -13.80 9.31
N ALA A 137 -42.35 -14.10 8.10
CA ALA A 137 -40.96 -14.48 7.86
C ALA A 137 -40.01 -13.35 8.28
N ARG A 138 -38.88 -13.73 8.87
CA ARG A 138 -37.80 -12.80 9.27
C ARG A 138 -37.28 -12.04 8.04
N SER A 139 -36.93 -10.77 8.22
CA SER A 139 -36.26 -10.00 7.17
C SER A 139 -34.87 -10.58 6.90
N SER A 140 -34.53 -10.79 5.63
CA SER A 140 -33.21 -11.25 5.17
C SER A 140 -32.27 -10.11 4.77
N SER A 141 -32.68 -8.87 4.99
CA SER A 141 -31.90 -7.67 4.71
C SER A 141 -32.26 -6.53 5.66
N PHE A 142 -31.33 -5.60 5.87
CA PHE A 142 -31.56 -4.36 6.59
C PHE A 142 -30.66 -3.24 6.07
N SER A 143 -31.10 -2.00 6.26
CA SER A 143 -30.28 -0.82 6.05
C SER A 143 -30.41 0.11 7.24
N THR A 144 -29.28 0.56 7.77
CA THR A 144 -29.22 1.47 8.92
C THR A 144 -28.08 2.46 8.78
N ALA A 145 -28.26 3.66 9.32
CA ALA A 145 -27.22 4.67 9.43
C ALA A 145 -26.96 4.96 10.91
N PHE A 146 -25.71 4.79 11.34
CA PHE A 146 -25.25 5.00 12.70
C PHE A 146 -24.34 6.23 12.75
N ARG A 147 -24.67 7.20 13.62
CA ARG A 147 -23.88 8.43 13.78
C ARG A 147 -22.82 8.24 14.86
N VAL A 148 -21.60 8.68 14.58
CA VAL A 148 -20.46 8.63 15.49
C VAL A 148 -20.07 10.06 15.83
N SER A 149 -20.22 10.44 17.11
CA SER A 149 -19.93 11.81 17.59
C SER A 149 -18.56 11.95 18.26
N GLU A 150 -17.98 10.83 18.70
CA GLU A 150 -16.65 10.83 19.32
C GLU A 150 -15.59 10.59 18.23
N PRO A 151 -14.57 11.46 18.15
CA PRO A 151 -13.51 11.29 17.18
C PRO A 151 -12.60 10.14 17.59
N GLY A 152 -12.12 9.39 16.61
CA GLY A 152 -11.23 8.25 16.87
C GLY A 152 -11.15 7.30 15.68
N GLN A 153 -10.23 6.36 15.78
CA GLN A 153 -10.08 5.28 14.81
C GLN A 153 -10.88 4.07 15.26
N TYR A 154 -11.89 3.72 14.47
CA TYR A 154 -12.84 2.66 14.79
C TYR A 154 -12.74 1.55 13.76
N THR A 155 -12.89 0.32 14.23
CA THR A 155 -13.07 -0.86 13.39
C THR A 155 -14.53 -1.28 13.43
N LEU A 156 -15.12 -1.49 12.25
CA LEU A 156 -16.40 -2.17 12.08
C LEU A 156 -16.18 -3.68 12.21
N VAL A 157 -16.91 -4.29 13.13
CA VAL A 157 -16.77 -5.71 13.46
C VAL A 157 -18.13 -6.36 13.46
N PHE A 158 -18.22 -7.54 12.83
CA PHE A 158 -19.34 -8.46 13.00
C PHE A 158 -19.02 -9.47 14.11
N ALA A 159 -19.95 -9.64 15.04
CA ALA A 159 -19.89 -10.66 16.08
C ALA A 159 -20.98 -11.72 15.88
N ASN A 160 -20.54 -12.98 15.99
CA ASN A 160 -21.34 -14.17 16.13
C ASN A 160 -20.97 -14.86 17.44
N CYS A 161 -21.74 -14.57 18.48
CA CYS A 161 -21.52 -15.12 19.82
C CYS A 161 -22.33 -16.41 20.06
N LEU A 162 -23.12 -16.85 19.07
CA LEU A 162 -23.84 -18.11 19.15
C LEU A 162 -22.82 -19.25 19.03
N GLY A 163 -22.52 -19.89 20.16
CA GLY A 163 -21.71 -21.10 20.20
C GLY A 163 -22.29 -22.22 19.34
N GLY A 164 -21.47 -23.23 19.02
CA GLY A 164 -21.93 -24.45 18.33
C GLY A 164 -21.77 -24.48 16.80
N GLY A 165 -21.00 -23.54 16.22
CA GLY A 165 -20.60 -23.61 14.81
C GLY A 165 -21.66 -23.12 13.81
N LEU A 166 -22.57 -22.24 14.25
CA LEU A 166 -23.52 -21.55 13.37
C LEU A 166 -22.75 -20.73 12.33
N LYS A 167 -22.99 -21.02 11.06
CA LYS A 167 -22.40 -20.30 9.94
C LYS A 167 -23.39 -19.28 9.41
N VAL A 168 -22.90 -18.08 9.14
CA VAL A 168 -23.70 -16.99 8.57
C VAL A 168 -23.24 -16.76 7.14
N ASP A 169 -24.20 -16.60 6.24
CA ASP A 169 -23.99 -16.14 4.88
C ASP A 169 -24.69 -14.79 4.71
N MET A 170 -23.97 -13.76 4.25
CA MET A 170 -24.53 -12.43 3.98
C MET A 170 -23.61 -11.58 3.11
N ASP A 171 -24.22 -10.66 2.38
CA ASP A 171 -23.55 -9.60 1.63
C ASP A 171 -23.66 -8.29 2.41
N VAL A 172 -22.51 -7.78 2.86
CA VAL A 172 -22.39 -6.58 3.70
C VAL A 172 -21.78 -5.46 2.86
N ARG A 173 -22.55 -4.40 2.65
CA ARG A 173 -22.08 -3.14 2.07
C ARG A 173 -22.00 -2.08 3.15
N SER A 174 -20.79 -1.63 3.44
CA SER A 174 -20.46 -0.62 4.45
C SER A 174 -19.91 0.63 3.78
N ALA A 175 -20.37 1.79 4.23
CA ALA A 175 -19.81 3.08 3.86
C ALA A 175 -19.58 3.91 5.12
N MET A 176 -18.33 4.29 5.37
CA MET A 176 -17.96 5.15 6.48
C MET A 176 -17.48 6.48 5.91
N TYR A 177 -18.01 7.58 6.44
CA TYR A 177 -17.63 8.91 5.99
C TYR A 177 -17.80 9.93 7.12
N ASN A 178 -17.06 11.03 7.01
CA ASN A 178 -17.25 12.23 7.80
C ASN A 178 -18.07 13.24 7.00
N VAL A 179 -18.82 14.11 7.67
CA VAL A 179 -19.53 15.20 7.03
C VAL A 179 -18.84 16.51 7.36
N ASP A 180 -18.42 17.26 6.34
CA ASP A 180 -17.85 18.59 6.56
C ASP A 180 -18.91 19.52 7.17
N PRO A 181 -18.70 20.08 8.37
CA PRO A 181 -19.65 21.00 8.97
C PRO A 181 -19.83 22.31 8.17
N ALA A 182 -18.85 22.72 7.37
CA ALA A 182 -18.91 23.97 6.60
C ALA A 182 -19.63 23.82 5.27
N THR A 183 -19.37 22.73 4.55
CA THR A 183 -19.92 22.49 3.20
C THR A 183 -21.08 21.50 3.18
N GLY A 184 -21.21 20.64 4.19
CA GLY A 184 -22.18 19.54 4.22
C GLY A 184 -21.80 18.34 3.33
N GLU A 185 -20.64 18.40 2.68
CA GLU A 185 -20.16 17.35 1.78
C GLU A 185 -19.67 16.12 2.56
N ARG A 186 -19.78 14.95 1.93
CA ARG A 186 -19.30 13.68 2.48
C ARG A 186 -17.81 13.52 2.18
N GLN A 187 -17.03 13.25 3.20
CA GLN A 187 -15.61 12.94 3.12
C GLN A 187 -15.40 11.47 3.46
N TYR A 188 -15.08 10.68 2.44
CA TYR A 188 -14.83 9.26 2.57
C TYR A 188 -13.38 8.95 2.98
N LEU A 189 -12.49 9.95 3.08
CA LEU A 189 -11.18 9.71 3.71
C LEU A 189 -11.30 9.79 5.23
N SER A 190 -10.59 8.89 5.91
CA SER A 190 -10.45 8.95 7.37
C SER A 190 -9.89 10.31 7.81
N ALA A 191 -10.25 10.75 9.02
CA ALA A 191 -9.86 12.07 9.53
C ALA A 191 -8.33 12.29 9.48
N GLY A 192 -7.54 11.26 9.78
CA GLY A 192 -6.07 11.31 9.69
C GLY A 192 -5.53 11.29 8.25
N ALA A 193 -6.30 10.79 7.29
CA ALA A 193 -5.93 10.73 5.88
C ALA A 193 -6.40 11.95 5.06
N SER A 194 -7.33 12.75 5.57
CA SER A 194 -7.92 13.91 4.88
C SER A 194 -6.89 14.92 4.34
N ALA A 195 -5.74 15.08 5.02
CA ALA A 195 -4.69 16.00 4.59
C ALA A 195 -3.72 15.40 3.56
N LEU A 196 -3.73 14.08 3.32
CA LEU A 196 -2.80 13.39 2.42
C LEU A 196 -2.84 13.92 0.99
N PRO A 197 -4.01 14.13 0.35
CA PRO A 197 -4.07 14.68 -1.01
C PRO A 197 -3.27 15.99 -1.13
N SER A 198 -3.44 16.88 -0.14
CA SER A 198 -2.74 18.17 -0.09
C SER A 198 -1.23 18.01 0.10
N PHE A 199 -0.79 17.10 0.99
CA PHE A 199 0.63 16.82 1.17
C PHE A 199 1.28 16.23 -0.09
N TYR A 200 0.62 15.27 -0.74
CA TYR A 200 1.11 14.69 -2.00
C TYR A 200 1.22 15.74 -3.10
N PHE A 201 0.22 16.61 -3.22
CA PHE A 201 0.24 17.72 -4.18
C PHE A 201 1.38 18.71 -3.88
N LEU A 202 1.57 19.10 -2.61
CA LEU A 202 2.67 19.98 -2.20
C LEU A 202 4.04 19.37 -2.53
N PHE A 203 4.23 18.08 -2.24
CA PHE A 203 5.46 17.38 -2.60
C PHE A 203 5.62 17.27 -4.12
N CYS A 204 4.55 17.07 -4.88
CA CYS A 204 4.60 17.13 -6.34
C CYS A 204 5.17 18.48 -6.83
N LEU A 205 4.67 19.60 -6.30
CA LEU A 205 5.19 20.94 -6.63
C LEU A 205 6.66 21.10 -6.25
N ALA A 206 7.07 20.60 -5.08
CA ALA A 206 8.46 20.64 -4.65
C ALA A 206 9.38 19.85 -5.61
N TYR A 207 8.98 18.62 -6.00
CA TYR A 207 9.73 17.81 -6.96
C TYR A 207 9.74 18.41 -8.37
N ALA A 208 8.64 19.05 -8.80
CA ALA A 208 8.60 19.79 -10.06
C ALA A 208 9.56 21.00 -10.03
N GLY A 209 9.64 21.73 -8.92
CA GLY A 209 10.60 22.81 -8.71
C GLY A 209 12.05 22.32 -8.75
N LEU A 210 12.35 21.18 -8.11
CA LEU A 210 13.67 20.54 -8.19
C LEU A 210 14.00 20.10 -9.62
N ALA A 211 13.04 19.53 -10.36
CA ALA A 211 13.22 19.17 -11.76
C ALA A 211 13.51 20.40 -12.63
N ALA A 212 12.79 21.50 -12.43
CA ALA A 212 13.03 22.76 -13.15
C ALA A 212 14.41 23.38 -12.83
N ALA A 213 14.80 23.39 -11.56
CA ALA A 213 16.13 23.82 -11.13
C ALA A 213 17.22 22.94 -11.76
N TRP A 214 17.02 21.63 -11.76
CA TRP A 214 17.94 20.68 -12.38
C TRP A 214 18.06 20.91 -13.88
N VAL A 215 16.94 21.08 -14.61
CA VAL A 215 16.93 21.46 -16.02
C VAL A 215 17.74 22.74 -16.25
N SER A 216 17.54 23.77 -15.43
CA SER A 216 18.31 25.02 -15.52
C SER A 216 19.82 24.78 -15.40
N ILE A 217 20.25 23.92 -14.47
CA ILE A 217 21.66 23.53 -14.30
C ILE A 217 22.17 22.80 -15.55
N LEU A 218 21.41 21.83 -16.08
CA LEU A 218 21.79 21.09 -17.29
C LEU A 218 21.93 22.00 -18.51
N LEU A 219 21.04 23.01 -18.62
CA LEU A 219 21.08 24.00 -19.70
C LEU A 219 22.26 24.96 -19.56
N ARG A 220 22.64 25.37 -18.34
CA ARG A 220 23.78 26.27 -18.08
C ARG A 220 25.14 25.58 -18.20
N LYS A 221 25.22 24.29 -17.86
CA LYS A 221 26.48 23.52 -17.79
C LYS A 221 26.57 22.41 -18.85
N ARG A 222 25.99 22.62 -20.04
CA ARG A 222 25.90 21.64 -21.16
C ARG A 222 27.19 20.86 -21.42
N ALA A 223 28.35 21.51 -21.33
CA ALA A 223 29.66 20.89 -21.57
C ALA A 223 30.09 19.84 -20.52
N ALA A 224 29.49 19.86 -19.33
CA ALA A 224 29.78 18.93 -18.23
C ALA A 224 28.63 17.92 -17.97
N VAL A 225 27.62 17.87 -18.85
CA VAL A 225 26.45 17.00 -18.67
C VAL A 225 26.69 15.62 -19.27
N PHE A 226 26.62 14.60 -18.42
CA PHE A 226 26.63 13.18 -18.82
C PHE A 226 25.22 12.58 -18.85
N ARG A 227 25.04 11.44 -19.54
CA ARG A 227 23.75 10.70 -19.65
C ARG A 227 23.07 10.43 -18.30
N ILE A 228 23.85 10.23 -17.24
CA ILE A 228 23.36 10.01 -15.88
C ILE A 228 22.52 11.19 -15.37
N HIS A 229 22.89 12.43 -15.73
CA HIS A 229 22.18 13.62 -15.28
C HIS A 229 20.79 13.74 -15.92
N TYR A 230 20.64 13.32 -17.17
CA TYR A 230 19.34 13.21 -17.84
C TYR A 230 18.50 12.06 -17.26
N PHE A 231 19.16 10.97 -16.85
CA PHE A 231 18.47 9.88 -16.16
C PHE A 231 17.96 10.31 -14.77
N MET A 232 18.76 11.05 -14.01
CA MET A 232 18.36 11.67 -12.74
C MET A 232 17.18 12.64 -12.93
N LEU A 233 17.18 13.43 -14.02
CA LEU A 233 16.04 14.27 -14.36
C LEU A 233 14.77 13.44 -14.61
N ALA A 234 14.88 12.33 -15.37
CA ALA A 234 13.75 11.45 -15.63
C ALA A 234 13.17 10.86 -14.33
N VAL A 235 14.02 10.47 -13.37
CA VAL A 235 13.59 9.98 -12.06
C VAL A 235 12.86 11.07 -11.26
N LEU A 236 13.37 12.31 -11.25
CA LEU A 236 12.71 13.44 -10.59
C LEU A 236 11.32 13.72 -11.18
N VAL A 237 11.20 13.69 -12.52
CA VAL A 237 9.91 13.89 -13.22
C VAL A 237 8.95 12.75 -12.93
N LEU A 238 9.40 11.49 -13.01
CA LEU A 238 8.58 10.33 -12.67
C LEU A 238 8.08 10.40 -11.23
N LYS A 239 8.91 10.87 -10.29
CA LYS A 239 8.51 11.05 -8.89
C LYS A 239 7.44 12.13 -8.73
N ALA A 240 7.53 13.24 -9.45
CA ALA A 240 6.50 14.28 -9.44
C ALA A 240 5.17 13.76 -10.01
N LEU A 241 5.20 13.08 -11.15
CA LEU A 241 3.99 12.49 -11.77
C LEU A 241 3.33 11.43 -10.87
N ASN A 242 4.12 10.61 -10.18
CA ASN A 242 3.61 9.64 -9.21
C ASN A 242 2.88 10.32 -8.06
N LEU A 243 3.46 11.41 -7.51
CA LEU A 243 2.85 12.14 -6.40
C LEU A 243 1.57 12.87 -6.84
N LEU A 244 1.52 13.35 -8.10
CA LEU A 244 0.32 13.93 -8.66
C LEU A 244 -0.80 12.89 -8.82
N ALA A 245 -0.48 11.72 -9.36
CA ALA A 245 -1.45 10.63 -9.50
C ALA A 245 -2.00 10.18 -8.14
N GLU A 246 -1.14 10.09 -7.11
CA GLU A 246 -1.56 9.79 -5.74
C GLU A 246 -2.47 10.87 -5.15
N ALA A 247 -2.16 12.15 -5.38
CA ALA A 247 -2.98 13.26 -4.88
C ALA A 247 -4.38 13.25 -5.49
N GLU A 248 -4.48 13.06 -6.81
CA GLU A 248 -5.74 13.01 -7.54
C GLU A 248 -6.57 11.78 -7.17
N ASP A 249 -5.94 10.61 -7.07
CA ASP A 249 -6.61 9.37 -6.65
C ASP A 249 -7.23 9.54 -5.26
N LYS A 250 -6.44 10.00 -4.27
CA LYS A 250 -6.95 10.24 -2.92
C LYS A 250 -8.02 11.33 -2.87
N SER A 251 -7.89 12.40 -3.65
CA SER A 251 -8.92 13.44 -3.71
C SER A 251 -10.22 12.95 -4.36
N CYS A 252 -10.13 12.05 -5.34
CA CYS A 252 -11.30 11.42 -5.94
C CYS A 252 -12.00 10.52 -4.92
N ILE A 253 -11.25 9.64 -4.25
CA ILE A 253 -11.77 8.76 -3.20
C ILE A 253 -12.43 9.59 -2.10
N GLU A 254 -11.82 10.69 -1.68
CA GLU A 254 -12.38 11.59 -0.66
C GLU A 254 -13.81 12.06 -1.00
N ARG A 255 -14.07 12.38 -2.28
CA ARG A 255 -15.35 12.93 -2.74
C ARG A 255 -16.38 11.88 -3.13
N THR A 256 -15.97 10.83 -3.83
CA THR A 256 -16.90 9.85 -4.41
C THR A 256 -16.99 8.56 -3.60
N GLY A 257 -16.01 8.28 -2.73
CA GLY A 257 -15.90 7.03 -1.99
C GLY A 257 -15.56 5.81 -2.87
N THR A 258 -15.31 6.02 -4.17
CA THR A 258 -15.03 4.96 -5.14
C THR A 258 -13.77 5.25 -5.93
N THR A 259 -13.00 4.22 -6.24
CA THR A 259 -11.85 4.29 -7.14
C THR A 259 -12.35 4.45 -8.58
N HIS A 260 -11.86 5.47 -9.29
CA HIS A 260 -12.28 5.78 -10.65
C HIS A 260 -11.06 5.86 -11.56
N GLY A 261 -10.58 4.74 -12.11
CA GLY A 261 -9.63 4.65 -13.24
C GLY A 261 -8.24 5.32 -13.11
N TRP A 262 -8.05 6.18 -12.10
CA TRP A 262 -6.80 6.83 -11.72
C TRP A 262 -5.88 5.89 -10.97
N ASP A 263 -6.44 4.83 -10.39
CA ASP A 263 -5.72 3.69 -9.84
C ASP A 263 -4.74 3.10 -10.87
N VAL A 264 -5.17 2.93 -12.12
CA VAL A 264 -4.32 2.46 -13.23
C VAL A 264 -3.09 3.36 -13.41
N LEU A 265 -3.27 4.69 -13.36
CA LEU A 265 -2.17 5.65 -13.47
C LEU A 265 -1.25 5.60 -12.25
N PHE A 266 -1.81 5.46 -11.06
CA PHE A 266 -1.05 5.23 -9.83
C PHE A 266 -0.18 3.97 -9.96
N TYR A 267 -0.75 2.82 -10.36
CA TYR A 267 0.01 1.59 -10.53
C TYR A 267 1.13 1.74 -11.56
N ILE A 268 0.83 2.36 -12.70
CA ILE A 268 1.81 2.60 -13.76
C ILE A 268 2.95 3.48 -13.24
N PHE A 269 2.65 4.61 -12.59
CA PHE A 269 3.68 5.51 -12.09
C PHE A 269 4.44 4.95 -10.89
N SER A 270 3.79 4.22 -10.00
CA SER A 270 4.41 3.53 -8.86
C SER A 270 5.36 2.44 -9.33
N PHE A 271 4.98 1.68 -10.35
CA PHE A 271 5.84 0.71 -11.01
C PHE A 271 7.02 1.37 -11.72
N LEU A 272 6.78 2.43 -12.50
CA LEU A 272 7.84 3.18 -13.16
C LEU A 272 8.79 3.86 -12.16
N LYS A 273 8.29 4.32 -11.02
CA LYS A 273 9.11 4.84 -9.90
C LYS A 273 10.00 3.74 -9.34
N GLY A 274 9.45 2.56 -9.06
CA GLY A 274 10.20 1.40 -8.57
C GLY A 274 11.35 1.03 -9.51
N ILE A 275 11.07 0.88 -10.80
CA ILE A 275 12.07 0.53 -11.82
C ILE A 275 13.10 1.64 -12.03
N SER A 276 12.69 2.90 -12.05
CA SER A 276 13.58 4.02 -12.34
C SER A 276 14.55 4.32 -11.18
N LEU A 277 14.10 4.26 -9.94
CA LEU A 277 14.95 4.39 -8.75
C LEU A 277 15.96 3.24 -8.69
N PHE A 278 15.49 2.03 -8.97
CA PHE A 278 16.32 0.85 -9.03
C PHE A 278 17.38 0.95 -10.16
N THR A 279 16.96 1.38 -11.34
CA THR A 279 17.87 1.62 -12.48
C THR A 279 18.88 2.73 -12.19
N LEU A 280 18.50 3.76 -11.42
CA LEU A 280 19.40 4.83 -10.97
C LEU A 280 20.47 4.29 -10.02
N ILE A 281 20.09 3.48 -9.03
CA ILE A 281 21.03 2.84 -8.08
C ILE A 281 22.00 1.95 -8.84
N VAL A 282 21.52 1.15 -9.79
CA VAL A 282 22.41 0.36 -10.65
C VAL A 282 23.31 1.26 -11.48
N LEU A 283 22.81 2.34 -12.09
CA LEU A 283 23.65 3.25 -12.89
C LEU A 283 24.72 3.96 -12.07
N ILE A 284 24.40 4.32 -10.82
CA ILE A 284 25.33 4.94 -9.88
C ILE A 284 26.33 3.91 -9.37
N GLY A 285 25.84 2.75 -8.89
CA GLY A 285 26.66 1.67 -8.32
C GLY A 285 27.54 0.96 -9.35
N THR A 286 27.10 0.87 -10.61
CA THR A 286 27.90 0.32 -11.71
C THR A 286 28.76 1.36 -12.42
N GLY A 287 28.68 2.63 -12.01
CA GLY A 287 29.43 3.77 -12.55
C GLY A 287 29.66 3.63 -14.05
N TRP A 288 28.70 4.07 -14.87
CA TRP A 288 28.53 3.77 -16.31
C TRP A 288 29.78 3.82 -17.23
N SER A 289 30.90 4.36 -16.75
CA SER A 289 32.20 4.43 -17.44
C SER A 289 33.40 3.89 -16.64
N PHE A 290 33.27 3.54 -15.36
CA PHE A 290 34.40 3.25 -14.47
C PHE A 290 34.41 1.81 -13.93
N LEU A 291 33.26 1.12 -13.87
CA LEU A 291 33.16 -0.21 -13.27
C LEU A 291 32.96 -1.36 -14.26
N LYS A 292 32.84 -1.07 -15.56
CA LYS A 292 32.82 -2.11 -16.61
C LYS A 292 34.08 -2.99 -16.66
N PRO A 293 35.29 -2.50 -16.28
CA PRO A 293 36.47 -3.35 -16.12
C PRO A 293 36.75 -3.84 -14.69
N TYR A 294 35.96 -3.44 -13.67
CA TYR A 294 36.30 -3.66 -12.25
C TYR A 294 35.26 -4.43 -11.42
N LEU A 295 34.03 -4.61 -11.90
CA LEU A 295 33.07 -5.54 -11.28
C LEU A 295 33.50 -6.97 -11.59
N ALA A 296 33.85 -7.74 -10.56
CA ALA A 296 34.12 -9.16 -10.73
C ALA A 296 32.84 -9.86 -11.22
N ASP A 297 32.96 -10.90 -12.05
CA ASP A 297 31.80 -11.64 -12.59
C ASP A 297 30.84 -12.16 -11.49
N ARG A 298 31.35 -12.34 -10.25
CA ARG A 298 30.54 -12.69 -9.07
C ARG A 298 29.63 -11.55 -8.60
N GLU A 299 30.13 -10.32 -8.53
CA GLU A 299 29.36 -9.14 -8.08
C GLU A 299 28.26 -8.78 -9.09
N LYS A 300 28.56 -8.94 -10.39
CA LYS A 300 27.58 -8.78 -11.46
C LYS A 300 26.44 -9.80 -11.38
N LYS A 301 26.73 -11.06 -11.01
CA LYS A 301 25.70 -12.11 -10.82
C LYS A 301 24.81 -11.82 -9.61
N VAL A 302 25.39 -11.33 -8.50
CA VAL A 302 24.61 -10.92 -7.31
C VAL A 302 23.68 -9.76 -7.67
N LEU A 303 24.19 -8.72 -8.32
CA LEU A 303 23.36 -7.61 -8.81
C LEU A 303 22.26 -8.12 -9.76
N MET A 304 22.59 -8.95 -10.75
CA MET A 304 21.63 -9.51 -11.71
C MET A 304 20.48 -10.30 -11.06
N ALA A 305 20.69 -10.90 -9.88
CA ALA A 305 19.66 -11.61 -9.13
C ALA A 305 18.86 -10.72 -8.16
N VAL A 306 19.51 -9.75 -7.51
CA VAL A 306 18.85 -8.84 -6.55
C VAL A 306 17.94 -7.84 -7.27
N ILE A 307 18.32 -7.41 -8.48
CA ILE A 307 17.56 -6.47 -9.31
C ILE A 307 16.10 -6.95 -9.56
N PRO A 308 15.83 -8.13 -10.16
CA PRO A 308 14.46 -8.58 -10.40
C PRO A 308 13.71 -8.90 -9.11
N LEU A 309 14.40 -9.42 -8.09
CA LEU A 309 13.78 -9.77 -6.81
C LEU A 309 13.17 -8.54 -6.14
N GLN A 310 13.87 -7.40 -6.15
CA GLN A 310 13.34 -6.16 -5.61
C GLN A 310 12.16 -5.60 -6.41
N VAL A 311 12.13 -5.80 -7.74
CA VAL A 311 10.95 -5.41 -8.54
C VAL A 311 9.73 -6.22 -8.14
N VAL A 312 9.88 -7.54 -7.98
CA VAL A 312 8.80 -8.42 -7.53
C VAL A 312 8.36 -8.08 -6.10
N ALA A 313 9.29 -7.83 -5.18
CA ALA A 313 8.98 -7.44 -3.81
C ALA A 313 8.20 -6.11 -3.76
N ASN A 314 8.58 -5.12 -4.56
CA ASN A 314 7.86 -3.85 -4.64
C ASN A 314 6.43 -4.02 -5.20
N ILE A 315 6.24 -4.85 -6.23
CA ILE A 315 4.89 -5.15 -6.77
C ILE A 315 4.06 -5.87 -5.70
N ALA A 316 4.63 -6.88 -5.06
CA ALA A 316 3.95 -7.63 -4.02
C ALA A 316 3.60 -6.76 -2.81
N GLN A 317 4.45 -5.81 -2.44
CA GLN A 317 4.19 -4.86 -1.36
C GLN A 317 2.97 -3.98 -1.65
N VAL A 318 2.80 -3.50 -2.90
CA VAL A 318 1.64 -2.71 -3.34
C VAL A 318 0.36 -3.55 -3.31
N VAL A 319 0.41 -4.77 -3.85
CA VAL A 319 -0.74 -5.70 -3.82
C VAL A 319 -1.13 -6.04 -2.38
N ILE A 320 -0.13 -6.23 -1.52
CA ILE A 320 -0.40 -6.35 -0.10
C ILE A 320 -1.03 -5.06 0.37
N ASP A 321 -0.43 -3.87 0.28
CA ASP A 321 -1.04 -2.57 0.71
C ASP A 321 -2.52 -2.36 0.36
N GLU A 322 -3.03 -2.98 -0.70
CA GLU A 322 -4.43 -2.95 -1.11
C GLU A 322 -5.35 -3.99 -0.47
N SER A 323 -4.82 -5.13 -0.02
CA SER A 323 -5.61 -6.20 0.59
C SER A 323 -6.21 -5.79 1.96
N GLY A 324 -5.77 -4.66 2.51
CA GLY A 324 -6.15 -4.11 3.81
C GLY A 324 -5.58 -4.90 5.00
N PRO A 325 -5.52 -4.27 6.19
CA PRO A 325 -4.91 -4.86 7.40
C PRO A 325 -5.62 -6.15 7.88
N TYR A 326 -6.81 -6.43 7.38
CA TYR A 326 -7.65 -7.57 7.77
C TYR A 326 -7.49 -8.80 6.86
N ALA A 327 -6.67 -8.71 5.80
CA ALA A 327 -6.24 -9.89 5.06
C ALA A 327 -5.41 -10.81 5.97
N ARG A 328 -5.61 -12.13 5.88
CA ARG A 328 -4.82 -13.09 6.68
C ARG A 328 -3.32 -12.85 6.45
N ASP A 329 -2.57 -12.87 7.55
CA ASP A 329 -1.10 -12.73 7.56
C ASP A 329 -0.57 -11.40 6.99
N TRP A 330 -1.40 -10.36 6.87
CA TRP A 330 -0.99 -9.02 6.42
C TRP A 330 0.32 -8.52 7.05
N VAL A 331 0.34 -8.47 8.39
CA VAL A 331 1.47 -7.96 9.16
C VAL A 331 2.70 -8.83 8.95
N THR A 332 2.52 -10.15 8.92
CA THR A 332 3.59 -11.12 8.69
C THR A 332 4.23 -10.90 7.33
N TRP A 333 3.42 -10.74 6.28
CA TRP A 333 3.92 -10.49 4.94
C TRP A 333 4.62 -9.14 4.81
N LYS A 334 4.09 -8.08 5.43
CA LYS A 334 4.76 -6.77 5.51
C LYS A 334 6.14 -6.85 6.14
N GLN A 335 6.25 -7.61 7.24
CA GLN A 335 7.53 -7.85 7.91
C GLN A 335 8.49 -8.68 7.04
N ILE A 336 7.99 -9.70 6.35
CA ILE A 336 8.78 -10.51 5.41
C ILE A 336 9.33 -9.65 4.28
N PHE A 337 8.51 -8.79 3.65
CA PHE A 337 8.98 -7.92 2.57
C PHE A 337 9.98 -6.88 3.05
N LEU A 338 9.76 -6.27 4.22
CA LEU A 338 10.75 -5.39 4.83
C LEU A 338 12.08 -6.10 5.08
N LEU A 339 12.04 -7.34 5.59
CA LEU A 339 13.23 -8.15 5.81
C LEU A 339 13.96 -8.46 4.50
N VAL A 340 13.22 -8.82 3.45
CA VAL A 340 13.77 -9.05 2.10
C VAL A 340 14.47 -7.79 1.58
N ASP A 341 13.84 -6.60 1.71
CA ASP A 341 14.43 -5.33 1.29
C ASP A 341 15.72 -5.00 2.05
N VAL A 342 15.76 -5.24 3.36
CA VAL A 342 16.97 -5.05 4.19
C VAL A 342 18.09 -6.00 3.74
N ILE A 343 17.79 -7.28 3.52
CA ILE A 343 18.78 -8.26 3.05
C ILE A 343 19.30 -7.88 1.65
N CYS A 344 18.40 -7.51 0.74
CA CYS A 344 18.77 -7.06 -0.59
C CYS A 344 19.62 -5.78 -0.56
N CYS A 345 19.29 -4.83 0.33
CA CYS A 345 20.07 -3.62 0.54
C CYS A 345 21.50 -3.95 1.00
N CYS A 346 21.66 -4.82 1.98
CA CYS A 346 22.97 -5.30 2.44
C CYS A 346 23.76 -6.01 1.32
N ALA A 347 23.09 -6.84 0.52
CA ALA A 347 23.68 -7.55 -0.61
C ALA A 347 24.16 -6.63 -1.74
N VAL A 348 23.56 -5.44 -1.90
CA VAL A 348 23.99 -4.41 -2.87
C VAL A 348 25.10 -3.52 -2.29
N LEU A 349 25.00 -3.14 -1.01
CA LEU A 349 25.99 -2.26 -0.37
C LEU A 349 27.34 -2.93 -0.19
N PHE A 350 27.39 -4.22 0.13
CA PHE A 350 28.65 -4.93 0.38
C PHE A 350 29.59 -4.95 -0.85
N PRO A 351 29.13 -5.32 -2.07
CA PRO A 351 29.92 -5.18 -3.30
C PRO A 351 30.34 -3.75 -3.60
N ILE A 352 29.48 -2.75 -3.34
CA ILE A 352 29.81 -1.33 -3.59
C ILE A 352 30.98 -0.89 -2.69
N VAL A 353 30.91 -1.22 -1.40
CA VAL A 353 31.97 -0.87 -0.42
C VAL A 353 33.28 -1.58 -0.77
N TRP A 354 33.23 -2.87 -1.11
CA TRP A 354 34.40 -3.63 -1.52
C TRP A 354 35.03 -3.09 -2.82
N SER A 355 34.19 -2.74 -3.79
CA SER A 355 34.62 -2.13 -5.05
C SER A 355 35.32 -0.78 -4.85
N ILE A 356 34.78 0.09 -3.98
CA ILE A 356 35.43 1.37 -3.61
C ILE A 356 36.78 1.13 -2.94
N LYS A 357 36.90 0.11 -2.08
CA LYS A 357 38.14 -0.23 -1.40
C LYS A 357 39.22 -0.69 -2.40
N ASN A 358 38.87 -1.58 -3.32
CA ASN A 358 39.79 -2.04 -4.36
C ASN A 358 40.24 -0.91 -5.30
N LEU A 359 39.33 0.01 -5.65
CA LEU A 359 39.67 1.20 -6.44
C LEU A 359 40.63 2.13 -5.70
N ARG A 360 40.46 2.31 -4.37
CA ARG A 360 41.38 3.10 -3.54
C ARG A 360 42.75 2.46 -3.42
N GLU A 361 42.83 1.14 -3.32
CA GLU A 361 44.10 0.40 -3.23
C GLU A 361 44.86 0.44 -4.56
N ALA A 362 44.18 0.24 -5.69
CA ALA A 362 44.77 0.37 -7.03
C ALA A 362 45.25 1.81 -7.34
N ALA A 363 44.50 2.83 -6.89
CA ALA A 363 44.90 4.23 -7.04
C ALA A 363 46.12 4.61 -6.17
N ARG A 364 46.38 3.89 -5.07
CA ARG A 364 47.55 4.09 -4.20
C ARG A 364 48.84 3.55 -4.80
N SER A 365 48.75 2.50 -5.62
CA SER A 365 49.90 1.89 -6.31
C SER A 365 50.36 2.64 -7.56
N ASP A 366 49.58 3.59 -8.07
CA ASP A 366 49.87 4.31 -9.33
C ASP A 366 50.26 5.77 -9.05
N GLY A 367 51.57 6.01 -8.84
CA GLY A 367 52.14 7.28 -8.36
C GLY A 367 51.96 8.53 -9.23
N LYS A 368 51.22 8.44 -10.35
CA LYS A 368 50.79 9.59 -11.17
C LYS A 368 49.36 10.07 -10.86
N ALA A 369 48.62 9.39 -9.99
CA ALA A 369 47.26 9.74 -9.57
C ALA A 369 47.18 10.78 -8.43
N ALA A 370 48.31 11.32 -7.97
CA ALA A 370 48.35 12.33 -6.91
C ALA A 370 47.67 13.67 -7.28
N VAL A 371 47.64 14.01 -8.59
CA VAL A 371 47.05 15.28 -9.06
C VAL A 371 45.52 15.25 -9.09
N ASN A 372 44.90 14.07 -9.24
CA ASN A 372 43.43 13.92 -9.14
C ASN A 372 42.93 13.74 -7.70
N LEU A 373 43.78 13.31 -6.77
CA LEU A 373 43.47 13.22 -5.33
C LEU A 373 43.21 14.60 -4.70
N MET A 374 43.84 15.66 -5.21
CA MET A 374 43.66 17.02 -4.72
C MET A 374 42.28 17.61 -5.06
N LYS A 375 41.58 17.10 -6.08
CA LYS A 375 40.17 17.46 -6.38
C LYS A 375 39.16 16.73 -5.48
N LEU A 376 39.54 15.60 -4.87
CA LEU A 376 38.66 14.81 -4.01
C LEU A 376 38.72 15.22 -2.53
N THR A 377 39.82 15.82 -2.07
CA THR A 377 39.89 16.43 -0.73
C THR A 377 38.94 17.61 -0.56
N LEU A 378 38.64 18.34 -1.65
CA LEU A 378 37.63 19.42 -1.64
C LEU A 378 36.20 18.86 -1.42
N PHE A 379 35.91 17.65 -1.93
CA PHE A 379 34.62 16.97 -1.73
C PHE A 379 34.45 16.43 -0.30
N ARG A 380 35.54 16.07 0.38
CA ARG A 380 35.50 15.57 1.77
C ARG A 380 35.14 16.66 2.78
N GLN A 381 35.45 17.93 2.50
CA GLN A 381 35.06 19.06 3.35
C GLN A 381 33.59 19.47 3.20
N TYR A 382 32.92 19.09 2.11
CA TYR A 382 31.51 19.45 1.87
C TYR A 382 30.51 18.42 2.44
N TYR A 383 30.93 17.16 2.63
CA TYR A 383 30.05 16.07 3.07
C TYR A 383 30.26 15.63 4.53
N ALA A 384 31.15 16.29 5.27
CA ALA A 384 31.47 15.98 6.67
C ALA A 384 31.10 17.11 7.65
N LEU A 385 30.16 17.98 7.27
CA LEU A 385 29.43 18.84 8.19
C LEU A 385 27.94 18.49 8.15
#